data_AF-A0A924Y091-F1
#
_entry.id   AF-A0A924Y091-F1
#
_cell.length_a   1.000
_cell.length_b   1.000
_cell.length_c   1.000
_cell.angle_alpha   90.00
_cell.angle_beta   90.00
_cell.angle_gamma   90.00
#
_symmetry.space_group_name_H-M   'P 1'
#
loop_
_entity.id
_entity.type
_entity.pdbx_description
1 polymer ?
#
loop_
_entity_poly.entity_id
_entity_poly.type
_entity_poly.pdbx_seq_one_letter_code
_entity_poly.pdbx_strand_id
1 'polypeptide(L)' 'MDDALDPIELTVLMPCLDEAETIGACVAKASSFLEKSGIRGEILVADNGSSDGSTGIAERA' A
#
# COMPACT_ATOMS: atom_id res chain seq x y z
N MET A 1 -19.15 19.54 8.80
CA MET A 1 -18.25 18.92 9.77
C MET A 1 -17.74 17.68 9.07
N ASP A 2 -16.53 17.62 8.53
CA ASP A 2 -15.32 18.42 8.71
C ASP A 2 -14.59 18.50 7.37
N ASP A 3 -14.14 19.70 6.97
CA ASP A 3 -13.31 19.93 5.77
C ASP A 3 -11.98 20.56 6.19
N ALA A 4 -11.25 19.82 7.02
CA ALA A 4 -9.88 20.10 7.39
C ALA A 4 -9.15 18.77 7.46
N LEU A 5 -8.61 18.34 6.31
CA LEU A 5 -7.66 17.23 6.12
C LEU A 5 -7.58 16.31 7.35
N ASP A 6 -8.52 15.38 7.49
CA ASP A 6 -8.36 14.32 8.49
C ASP A 6 -6.92 13.79 8.36
N PRO A 7 -6.16 13.63 9.44
CA PRO A 7 -4.77 13.19 9.32
C PRO A 7 -4.72 11.75 8.80
N ILE A 8 -3.61 11.37 8.16
CA ILE A 8 -3.36 9.93 7.91
C ILE A 8 -3.08 9.32 9.29
N GLU A 9 -3.93 8.41 9.73
CA GLU A 9 -3.85 7.77 11.04
C GLU A 9 -2.89 6.58 11.03
N LEU A 10 -2.73 5.94 9.86
CA LEU A 10 -1.92 4.75 9.69
C LEU A 10 -1.24 4.70 8.31
N THR A 11 0.07 4.48 8.30
CA THR A 11 0.82 4.13 7.08
C THR A 11 1.20 2.65 7.16
N VAL A 12 0.81 1.87 6.16
CA VAL A 12 1.28 0.50 5.98
C VAL A 12 2.52 0.53 5.09
N LEU A 13 3.70 0.43 5.70
CA LEU A 13 4.98 0.36 4.97
C LEU A 13 5.22 -1.07 4.44
N MET A 14 5.49 -1.19 3.14
CA MET A 14 5.86 -2.42 2.46
C MET A 14 7.23 -2.28 1.78
N PRO A 15 8.31 -2.75 2.41
CA PRO A 15 9.60 -2.90 1.73
C PRO A 15 9.47 -3.91 0.59
N CYS A 16 10.08 -3.62 -0.56
CA CYS A 16 9.96 -4.44 -1.76
C CYS A 16 11.31 -4.57 -2.49
N LEU A 17 11.67 -5.81 -2.87
CA LEU A 17 12.78 -6.12 -3.78
C LEU A 17 12.49 -7.44 -4.49
N ASP A 18 12.13 -7.38 -5.77
CA ASP A 18 11.79 -8.52 -6.62
C ASP A 18 10.67 -9.42 -6.03
N GLU A 19 9.55 -8.80 -5.63
CA GLU A 19 8.39 -9.43 -4.99
C GLU A 19 7.16 -9.50 -5.91
N ALA A 20 7.32 -9.62 -7.24
CA ALA A 20 6.23 -9.53 -8.21
C ALA A 20 5.09 -10.54 -7.96
N GLU A 21 5.40 -11.73 -7.41
CA GLU A 21 4.40 -12.76 -7.11
C GLU A 21 3.51 -12.42 -5.91
N THR A 22 4.02 -11.61 -4.96
CA THR A 22 3.38 -11.41 -3.66
C THR A 22 2.85 -9.98 -3.47
N ILE A 23 3.52 -8.98 -4.05
CA ILE A 23 3.28 -7.56 -3.76
C ILE A 23 1.83 -7.14 -4.04
N GLY A 24 1.23 -7.60 -5.14
CA GLY A 24 -0.16 -7.28 -5.48
C GLY A 24 -1.15 -7.80 -4.44
N ALA A 25 -0.95 -9.03 -3.95
CA ALA A 25 -1.79 -9.60 -2.89
C ALA A 25 -1.59 -8.89 -1.54
N CYS A 26 -0.37 -8.42 -1.26
CA CYS A 26 -0.05 -7.63 -0.07
C CYS A 26 -0.76 -6.28 -0.09
N VAL A 27 -0.66 -5.51 -1.19
CA VAL A 27 -1.33 -4.22 -1.36
C VAL A 27 -2.86 -4.38 -1.24
N ALA A 28 -3.45 -5.37 -1.93
CA ALA A 28 -4.88 -5.63 -1.86
C ALA A 28 -5.36 -5.96 -0.43
N LYS A 29 -4.58 -6.73 0.33
CA LYS A 29 -4.89 -7.04 1.74
C LYS A 29 -4.83 -5.82 2.64
N ALA A 30 -3.81 -4.98 2.49
CA ALA A 30 -3.68 -3.75 3.26
C ALA A 30 -4.81 -2.75 2.93
N SER A 31 -5.14 -2.60 1.64
CA SER A 31 -6.25 -1.76 1.18
C SER A 31 -7.58 -2.23 1.77
N SER A 32 -7.86 -3.54 1.68
CA SER A 32 -9.06 -4.13 2.27
C SER A 32 -9.12 -3.99 3.79
N PHE A 33 -7.98 -4.05 4.48
CA PHE A 33 -7.91 -3.81 5.92
C PHE A 33 -8.27 -2.37 6.27
N LEU A 34 -7.70 -1.37 5.57
CA LEU A 34 -8.02 0.05 5.79
C LEU A 34 -9.51 0.32 5.56
N GLU A 35 -10.07 -0.19 4.46
CA GLU A 35 -11.49 -0.05 4.16
C GLU A 35 -12.39 -0.68 5.25
N LYS A 36 -12.12 -1.93 5.64
CA LYS A 36 -12.93 -2.65 6.64
C LYS A 36 -12.80 -2.09 8.05
N SER A 37 -11.65 -1.50 8.38
CA SER A 37 -11.39 -0.90 9.69
C SER A 37 -11.94 0.52 9.79
N GLY A 38 -12.24 1.17 8.67
CA GLY A 38 -12.60 2.59 8.64
C GLY A 38 -11.45 3.51 9.04
N ILE A 39 -10.21 3.01 9.04
CA ILE A 39 -9.01 3.79 9.37
C ILE A 39 -8.63 4.61 8.14
N ARG A 40 -8.42 5.91 8.34
CA ARG A 40 -7.86 6.75 7.28
C ARG A 40 -6.36 6.48 7.15
N GLY A 41 -5.98 5.67 6.18
CA GLY A 41 -4.60 5.25 5.99
C GLY A 41 -4.09 5.32 4.56
N GLU A 42 -2.79 5.07 4.43
CA GLU A 42 -2.08 4.94 3.16
C GLU A 42 -1.22 3.68 3.14
N ILE A 43 -0.83 3.24 1.94
CA ILE A 43 0.11 2.15 1.73
C ILE A 43 1.34 2.75 1.06
N LEU A 44 2.50 2.62 1.71
CA LEU A 44 3.78 3.10 1.19
C LEU A 44 4.63 1.90 0.78
N VAL A 45 4.82 1.72 -0.53
CA VAL A 45 5.73 0.70 -1.06
C VAL A 45 7.11 1.31 -1.24
N ALA A 46 8.09 0.79 -0.50
CA ALA A 46 9.48 1.22 -0.56
C ALA A 46 10.30 0.21 -1.38
N ASP A 47 10.42 0.47 -2.67
CA ASP A 47 11.17 -0.38 -3.60
C ASP A 47 12.68 -0.15 -3.49
N ASN A 48 13.46 -1.23 -3.46
CA ASN A 48 14.92 -1.22 -3.38
C ASN A 48 15.58 -1.63 -4.72
N GLY A 49 14.99 -1.25 -5.84
CA GLY A 49 15.55 -1.50 -7.18
C GLY A 49 15.09 -2.83 -7.79
N SER A 50 13.80 -3.15 -7.68
CA SER A 50 13.24 -4.35 -8.31
C SER A 50 13.38 -4.30 -9.84
N SER A 51 13.62 -5.46 -10.44
CA SER A 51 13.78 -5.65 -11.88
C SER A 51 12.70 -6.54 -12.51
N ASP A 52 11.86 -7.15 -11.67
CA ASP A 52 10.82 -8.12 -12.03
C ASP A 52 9.45 -7.50 -12.33
N GLY A 53 9.32 -6.17 -12.25
CA GLY A 53 8.07 -5.45 -12.46
C GLY A 53 7.22 -5.24 -11.19
N SER A 54 7.75 -5.53 -9.99
CA SER A 54 7.09 -5.32 -8.70
C SER A 54 6.41 -3.96 -8.56
N THR A 55 7.09 -2.86 -8.92
CA THR A 55 6.56 -1.50 -8.83
C THR A 55 5.28 -1.32 -9.65
N GLY A 56 5.28 -1.80 -10.90
CA GLY A 56 4.10 -1.69 -11.76
C GLY A 56 2.95 -2.57 -11.28
N ILE A 57 3.23 -3.71 -10.64
CA ILE A 57 2.21 -4.55 -10.03
C ILE A 57 1.60 -3.83 -8.83
N ALA A 58 2.43 -3.23 -7.96
CA ALA A 58 1.97 -2.45 -6.80
C ALA A 58 1.10 -1.25 -7.19
N GLU A 59 1.44 -0.52 -8.25
CA GLU A 59 0.65 0.62 -8.75
C GLU A 59 -0.73 0.24 -9.30
N ARG A 60 -0.89 -1.01 -9.76
CA ARG A 60 -2.13 -1.53 -10.37
C ARG A 60 -2.99 -2.35 -9.40
N ALA A 61 -2.47 -2.65 -8.21
CA ALA A 61 -3.14 -3.45 -7.19
C ALA A 61 -4.08 -2.61 -6.32
#